data_AF-A0A183MMX5-F1
#
_entry.id   AF-A0A183MMX5-F1
#
_cell.length_a   1.000
_cell.length_b   1.000
_cell.length_c   1.000
_cell.angle_alpha   90.00
_cell.angle_beta   90.00
_cell.angle_gamma   90.00
#
_symmetry.space_group_name_H-M   'P 1'
#
loop_
_entity.id
_entity.type
_entity.pdbx_description
1 polymer ?
#
loop_
_entity_poly.entity_id
_entity_poly.type
_entity_poly.pdbx_seq_one_letter_code
_entity_poly.pdbx_strand_id
1 'polypeptide(L)'
;MKIIQCYAPTNDTNDDIKHQFYERLQSIIEKCQRKDLTILMGDLNSEVGIDITGYEDIMGRHGLEVRNENGERFANLFVFNKLVIGGTIFPHKRIHKTTWISPDHTTENQIDHICINKKFRRTMEDVRTRRGADVASDHHLVVANLKLRNWTALQRFNTAFLRDTDKLNEFKIALNKLDKQQYKGSIQPSFEILTNSMNSR
;
A
#
# COMPACT_ATOMS: atom_id res chain seq x y z
N MET A 1 4.59 15.77 -3.01
CA MET A 1 4.42 14.37 -2.55
C MET A 1 3.58 13.68 -3.59
N LYS A 2 3.92 12.44 -3.94
CA LYS A 2 3.13 11.60 -4.84
C LYS A 2 2.71 10.35 -4.09
N ILE A 3 1.44 9.97 -4.24
CA ILE A 3 0.90 8.72 -3.69
C ILE A 3 0.44 7.89 -4.88
N ILE A 4 0.92 6.65 -4.94
CA ILE A 4 0.57 5.65 -5.95
C ILE A 4 -0.18 4.56 -5.20
N GLN A 5 -1.43 4.32 -5.59
CA GLN A 5 -2.21 3.20 -5.07
C GLN A 5 -2.31 2.10 -6.12
N CYS A 6 -1.99 0.88 -5.70
CA CYS A 6 -1.94 -0.30 -6.55
C CYS A 6 -2.92 -1.36 -6.08
N TYR A 7 -3.48 -2.09 -7.04
CA TYR A 7 -4.07 -3.41 -6.85
C TYR A 7 -3.39 -4.35 -7.85
N ALA A 8 -2.48 -5.18 -7.38
CA ALA A 8 -1.68 -6.05 -8.25
C ALA A 8 -2.43 -7.36 -8.58
N PRO A 9 -2.14 -7.98 -9.73
CA PRO A 9 -2.64 -9.32 -10.03
C PRO A 9 -2.22 -10.35 -8.98
N THR A 10 -3.07 -11.35 -8.75
CA THR A 10 -2.77 -12.46 -7.82
C THR A 10 -1.61 -13.31 -8.32
N ASN A 11 -1.01 -14.10 -7.43
CA ASN A 11 0.13 -14.96 -7.77
C ASN A 11 -0.20 -16.00 -8.85
N ASP A 12 -1.47 -16.44 -8.93
CA ASP A 12 -1.94 -17.42 -9.92
C ASP A 12 -2.37 -16.78 -11.26
N THR A 13 -2.31 -15.45 -11.36
CA THR A 13 -2.63 -14.77 -12.62
C THR A 13 -1.57 -15.07 -13.68
N ASN A 14 -1.97 -15.07 -14.96
CA ASN A 14 -1.06 -15.24 -16.10
C ASN A 14 0.10 -14.23 -16.07
N ASP A 15 1.30 -14.70 -16.39
CA ASP A 15 2.54 -13.92 -16.38
C ASP A 15 2.53 -12.71 -17.31
N ASP A 16 1.84 -12.76 -18.45
CA ASP A 16 1.70 -11.61 -19.36
C ASP A 16 0.95 -10.46 -18.69
N ILE A 17 -0.08 -10.78 -17.88
CA ILE A 17 -0.84 -9.78 -17.14
C ILE A 17 0.00 -9.20 -16.00
N LYS A 18 0.73 -10.06 -15.27
CA LYS A 18 1.69 -9.60 -14.24
C LYS A 18 2.73 -8.68 -14.87
N HIS A 19 3.31 -9.08 -16.01
CA HIS A 19 4.33 -8.31 -16.72
C HIS A 19 3.82 -6.93 -17.12
N GLN A 20 2.67 -6.86 -17.79
CA GLN A 20 2.04 -5.59 -18.17
C GLN A 20 1.76 -4.69 -16.96
N PHE A 21 1.32 -5.26 -15.84
CA PHE A 21 1.13 -4.50 -14.60
C PHE A 21 2.44 -3.89 -14.09
N TYR A 22 3.51 -4.68 -13.99
CA TYR A 22 4.80 -4.22 -13.49
C TYR A 22 5.48 -3.22 -14.44
N GLU A 23 5.36 -3.38 -15.76
CA GLU A 23 5.84 -2.39 -16.75
C GLU A 23 5.10 -1.05 -16.60
N ARG A 24 3.76 -1.12 -16.47
CA ARG A 24 2.96 0.09 -16.24
C ARG A 24 3.35 0.77 -14.94
N LEU A 25 3.52 0.00 -13.85
CA LEU A 25 3.94 0.52 -12.56
C LEU A 25 5.33 1.18 -12.63
N GLN A 26 6.29 0.54 -13.31
CA GLN A 26 7.62 1.09 -13.58
C GLN A 26 7.51 2.46 -14.26
N SER A 27 6.71 2.58 -15.33
CA SER A 27 6.54 3.84 -16.06
C SER A 27 5.96 4.98 -15.20
N ILE A 28 5.13 4.64 -14.20
CA ILE A 28 4.54 5.62 -13.27
C ILE A 28 5.57 6.05 -12.23
N ILE A 29 6.37 5.10 -11.72
CA ILE A 29 7.46 5.38 -10.77
C ILE A 29 8.52 6.28 -11.44
N GLU A 30 8.85 6.05 -12.71
CA GLU A 30 9.81 6.88 -13.46
C GLU A 30 9.36 8.33 -13.63
N LYS A 31 8.04 8.57 -13.70
CA LYS A 31 7.45 9.92 -13.73
C LYS A 31 7.50 10.61 -12.36
N CYS A 32 7.90 9.92 -11.29
CA CYS A 32 8.06 10.51 -9.97
C CYS A 32 9.44 11.14 -9.83
N GLN A 33 9.49 12.40 -9.39
CA GLN A 33 10.77 13.06 -9.17
C GLN A 33 11.46 12.46 -7.94
N ARG A 34 12.69 11.96 -8.09
CA ARG A 34 13.48 11.36 -6.99
C ARG A 34 13.67 12.28 -5.78
N LYS A 35 13.56 13.60 -5.98
CA LYS A 35 13.69 14.58 -4.90
C LYS A 35 12.46 14.69 -4.01
N ASP A 36 11.29 14.31 -4.52
CA ASP A 36 10.01 14.40 -3.83
C ASP A 36 9.71 13.12 -3.06
N LEU A 37 8.87 13.23 -2.03
CA LEU A 37 8.33 12.07 -1.31
C LEU A 37 7.39 11.29 -2.23
N THR A 38 7.67 10.01 -2.43
CA THR A 38 6.80 9.05 -3.11
C THR A 38 6.37 7.99 -2.11
N ILE A 39 5.06 7.80 -1.99
CA ILE A 39 4.45 6.70 -1.23
C ILE A 39 3.78 5.79 -2.24
N LEU A 40 4.09 4.50 -2.20
CA LEU A 40 3.38 3.47 -2.95
C LEU A 40 2.67 2.57 -1.95
N MET A 41 1.38 2.33 -2.15
CA MET A 41 0.57 1.56 -1.22
C MET A 41 -0.51 0.74 -1.91
N GLY A 42 -1.04 -0.25 -1.19
CA GLY A 42 -2.21 -1.03 -1.59
C GLY A 42 -1.97 -2.53 -1.50
N ASP A 43 -2.92 -3.27 -2.03
CA ASP A 43 -2.81 -4.73 -2.16
C ASP A 43 -1.93 -5.05 -3.37
N LEU A 44 -0.76 -5.62 -3.09
CA LEU A 44 0.21 -5.98 -4.10
C LEU A 44 0.27 -7.47 -4.34
N ASN A 45 -0.59 -8.26 -3.67
CA ASN A 45 -0.64 -9.71 -3.80
C ASN A 45 0.76 -10.36 -3.74
N SER A 46 1.65 -9.79 -2.92
CA SER A 46 3.08 -10.11 -2.90
C SER A 46 3.55 -10.41 -1.48
N GLU A 47 4.09 -11.61 -1.29
CA GLU A 47 4.70 -12.00 -0.02
C GLU A 47 6.20 -11.84 -0.16
N VAL A 48 6.77 -10.87 0.55
CA VAL A 48 8.18 -10.50 0.37
C VAL A 48 9.14 -11.32 1.23
N GLY A 49 8.63 -12.08 2.20
CA GLY A 49 9.41 -13.00 3.00
C GLY A 49 10.29 -12.35 4.07
N ILE A 50 10.92 -13.19 4.88
CA ILE A 50 11.92 -12.82 5.90
C ILE A 50 13.34 -12.71 5.32
N ASP A 51 13.66 -13.47 4.27
CA ASP A 51 14.99 -13.49 3.67
C ASP A 51 15.30 -12.16 2.98
N ILE A 52 16.32 -11.45 3.45
CA ILE A 52 16.70 -10.13 2.92
C ILE A 52 17.89 -10.18 1.95
N THR A 53 18.41 -11.37 1.63
CA THR A 53 19.63 -11.52 0.82
C THR A 53 19.46 -10.88 -0.55
N GLY A 54 20.26 -9.86 -0.86
CA GLY A 54 20.17 -9.07 -2.10
C GLY A 54 19.13 -7.94 -2.09
N TYR A 55 18.35 -7.82 -1.01
CA TYR A 55 17.28 -6.84 -0.81
C TYR A 55 17.50 -5.96 0.43
N GLU A 56 18.66 -5.99 1.07
CA GLU A 56 18.99 -5.31 2.34
C GLU A 56 18.83 -3.79 2.26
N ASP A 57 18.89 -3.27 1.03
CA ASP A 57 18.78 -1.87 0.69
C ASP A 57 17.34 -1.33 0.80
N ILE A 58 16.34 -2.22 0.69
CA ILE A 58 14.91 -1.90 0.59
C ILE A 58 14.05 -2.61 1.63
N MET A 59 14.54 -3.69 2.24
CA MET A 59 13.81 -4.50 3.20
C MET A 59 14.45 -4.44 4.58
N GLY A 60 13.64 -4.64 5.61
CA GLY A 60 14.11 -4.98 6.95
C GLY A 60 13.91 -6.47 7.26
N ARG A 61 14.48 -6.89 8.39
CA ARG A 61 14.45 -8.28 8.87
C ARG A 61 13.13 -8.74 9.50
N HIS A 62 12.07 -7.93 9.37
CA HIS A 62 10.81 -8.14 10.07
C HIS A 62 9.65 -8.46 9.12
N GLY A 63 9.92 -8.92 7.89
CA GLY A 63 8.91 -9.51 7.02
C GLY A 63 8.24 -10.75 7.62
N LEU A 64 7.30 -11.32 6.87
CA LEU A 64 6.60 -12.55 7.23
C LEU A 64 6.81 -13.62 6.17
N GLU A 65 6.83 -14.87 6.61
CA GLU A 65 6.79 -16.07 5.78
C GLU A 65 7.93 -16.14 4.73
N VAL A 66 7.66 -16.91 3.67
CA VAL A 66 8.55 -17.16 2.54
C VAL A 66 8.15 -16.26 1.39
N ARG A 67 9.14 -15.79 0.63
CA ARG A 67 8.90 -14.97 -0.55
C ARG A 67 8.22 -15.79 -1.64
N ASN A 68 7.11 -15.29 -2.18
CA ASN A 68 6.46 -15.87 -3.36
C ASN A 68 6.93 -15.21 -4.67
N GLU A 69 6.50 -15.72 -5.82
CA GLU A 69 6.91 -15.23 -7.14
C GLU A 69 6.56 -13.75 -7.36
N ASN A 70 5.34 -13.35 -6.97
CA ASN A 70 4.94 -11.94 -6.96
C ASN A 70 5.82 -11.09 -6.03
N GLY A 71 6.19 -11.63 -4.88
CA GLY A 71 7.12 -11.06 -3.92
C GLY A 71 8.49 -10.76 -4.50
N GLU A 72 9.00 -11.66 -5.32
CA GLU A 72 10.27 -11.49 -6.04
C GLU A 72 10.17 -10.39 -7.12
N ARG A 73 9.15 -10.43 -7.97
CA ARG A 73 8.93 -9.38 -8.99
C ARG A 73 8.80 -8.00 -8.34
N PHE A 74 8.03 -7.91 -7.25
CA PHE A 74 7.84 -6.71 -6.47
C PHE A 74 9.15 -6.21 -5.84
N ALA A 75 9.91 -7.09 -5.18
CA ALA A 75 11.16 -6.73 -4.53
C ALA A 75 12.22 -6.26 -5.56
N ASN A 76 12.31 -6.93 -6.72
CA ASN A 76 13.20 -6.55 -7.82
C ASN A 76 12.90 -5.16 -8.37
N LEU A 77 11.62 -4.86 -8.63
CA LEU A 77 11.18 -3.51 -9.01
C LEU A 77 11.62 -2.46 -7.97
N PHE A 78 11.53 -2.79 -6.69
CA PHE A 78 11.78 -1.85 -5.61
C PHE A 78 13.26 -1.61 -5.35
N VAL A 79 14.10 -2.64 -5.53
CA VAL A 79 15.56 -2.51 -5.57
C VAL A 79 15.97 -1.55 -6.69
N PHE A 80 15.42 -1.72 -7.90
CA PHE A 80 15.73 -0.87 -9.05
C PHE A 80 15.35 0.60 -8.79
N ASN A 81 14.16 0.83 -8.23
CA ASN A 81 13.64 2.18 -7.98
C ASN A 81 14.01 2.79 -6.63
N LYS A 82 14.78 2.07 -5.80
CA LYS A 82 15.15 2.48 -4.43
C LYS A 82 13.92 2.84 -3.59
N LEU A 83 12.92 1.95 -3.57
CA LEU A 83 11.73 2.04 -2.73
C LEU A 83 11.86 1.04 -1.57
N VAL A 84 11.59 1.50 -0.34
CA VAL A 84 11.73 0.71 0.89
C VAL A 84 10.35 0.18 1.32
N ILE A 85 10.29 -1.10 1.68
CA ILE A 85 9.06 -1.81 2.06
C ILE A 85 8.83 -1.66 3.57
N GLY A 86 7.97 -0.73 3.95
CA GLY A 86 7.76 -0.32 5.34
C GLY A 86 7.34 -1.44 6.28
N GLY A 87 6.49 -2.36 5.81
CA GLY A 87 5.98 -3.50 6.59
C GLY A 87 7.06 -4.49 7.07
N THR A 88 8.28 -4.39 6.53
CA THR A 88 9.41 -5.26 6.88
C THR A 88 10.43 -4.58 7.81
N ILE A 89 10.33 -3.26 8.04
CA ILE A 89 11.34 -2.46 8.77
C ILE A 89 11.17 -2.58 10.28
N PHE A 90 9.94 -2.60 10.78
CA PHE A 90 9.64 -2.40 12.19
C PHE A 90 9.34 -3.72 12.92
N PRO A 91 9.88 -3.92 14.14
CA PRO A 91 9.62 -5.11 14.93
C PRO A 91 8.19 -5.08 15.49
N HIS A 92 7.31 -5.90 14.93
CA HIS A 92 5.94 -6.07 15.38
C HIS A 92 5.57 -7.54 15.63
N LYS A 93 4.54 -7.76 16.44
CA LYS A 93 3.89 -9.08 16.56
C LYS A 93 3.22 -9.45 15.23
N ARG A 94 3.12 -10.75 14.90
CA ARG A 94 2.47 -11.25 13.67
C ARG A 94 1.11 -10.61 13.41
N ILE A 95 0.28 -10.50 14.45
CA ILE A 95 -1.06 -9.87 14.41
C ILE A 95 -1.06 -8.40 13.92
N HIS A 96 0.08 -7.72 13.93
CA HIS A 96 0.24 -6.34 13.45
C HIS A 96 1.01 -6.26 12.11
N LYS A 97 1.27 -7.40 11.48
CA LYS A 97 1.95 -7.52 10.18
C LYS A 97 1.10 -8.24 9.14
N THR A 98 0.31 -9.24 9.56
CA THR A 98 -0.70 -9.89 8.71
C THR A 98 -1.66 -8.84 8.19
N THR A 99 -1.91 -8.82 6.89
CA THR A 99 -2.82 -7.87 6.24
C THR A 99 -4.02 -8.54 5.62
N TRP A 100 -3.96 -9.85 5.37
CA TRP A 100 -5.04 -10.62 4.81
C TRP A 100 -5.20 -11.95 5.56
N ILE A 101 -6.46 -12.37 5.72
CA ILE A 101 -6.83 -13.65 6.31
C ILE A 101 -7.71 -14.39 5.30
N SER A 102 -7.41 -15.67 5.04
CA SER A 102 -8.24 -16.48 4.15
C SER A 102 -9.69 -16.62 4.66
N PRO A 103 -10.67 -16.85 3.76
CA PRO A 103 -12.07 -17.01 4.16
C PRO A 103 -12.34 -18.14 5.17
N ASP A 104 -11.48 -19.17 5.18
CA ASP A 104 -11.53 -20.28 6.14
C ASP A 104 -10.80 -19.98 7.47
N HIS A 105 -10.23 -18.78 7.60
CA HIS A 105 -9.46 -18.30 8.75
C HIS A 105 -8.22 -19.12 9.11
N THR A 106 -7.70 -19.93 8.18
CA THR A 106 -6.53 -20.79 8.42
C THR A 106 -5.21 -20.14 8.00
N THR A 107 -5.25 -19.28 6.97
CA THR A 107 -4.08 -18.69 6.34
C THR A 107 -4.04 -17.19 6.60
N GLU A 108 -2.85 -16.70 6.92
CA GLU A 108 -2.59 -15.30 7.26
C GLU A 108 -1.35 -14.81 6.52
N ASN A 109 -1.52 -13.85 5.61
CA ASN A 109 -0.44 -13.33 4.76
C ASN A 109 -0.25 -11.82 4.92
N GLN A 110 0.93 -11.34 4.53
CA GLN A 110 1.24 -9.91 4.36
C GLN A 110 1.35 -9.61 2.87
N ILE A 111 0.26 -9.11 2.28
CA ILE A 111 0.14 -8.82 0.85
C ILE A 111 -0.18 -7.36 0.55
N ASP A 112 -0.61 -6.61 1.56
CA ASP A 112 -0.79 -5.17 1.49
C ASP A 112 0.48 -4.48 2.02
N HIS A 113 1.04 -3.58 1.21
CA HIS A 113 2.27 -2.88 1.61
C HIS A 113 2.11 -1.38 1.55
N ILE A 114 2.83 -0.69 2.44
CA ILE A 114 3.09 0.74 2.33
C ILE A 114 4.59 0.92 2.19
N CYS A 115 5.00 1.66 1.17
CA CYS A 115 6.39 1.79 0.77
C CYS A 115 6.75 3.23 0.47
N ILE A 116 8.01 3.55 0.65
CA ILE A 116 8.53 4.92 0.59
C ILE A 116 9.85 4.96 -0.15
N ASN A 117 10.12 6.01 -0.93
CA ASN A 117 11.43 6.15 -1.55
C ASN A 117 12.55 6.28 -0.50
N LYS A 118 13.67 5.58 -0.75
CA LYS A 118 14.79 5.38 0.18
C LYS A 118 15.31 6.68 0.79
N LYS A 119 15.33 7.75 0.00
CA LYS A 119 15.71 9.10 0.44
C LYS A 119 14.91 9.56 1.68
N PHE A 120 13.63 9.23 1.73
CA PHE A 120 12.71 9.60 2.80
C PHE A 120 12.47 8.46 3.79
N ARG A 121 13.22 7.35 3.75
CA ARG A 121 13.00 6.22 4.68
C ARG A 121 12.95 6.62 6.15
N ARG A 122 13.74 7.63 6.54
CA ARG A 122 13.83 8.14 7.92
C ARG A 122 12.60 8.93 8.37
N THR A 123 11.73 9.32 7.43
CA THR A 123 10.45 9.95 7.78
C THR A 123 9.41 8.90 8.16
N MET A 124 9.56 7.64 7.76
CA MET A 124 8.68 6.57 8.18
C MET A 124 9.05 6.12 9.59
N GLU A 125 8.15 6.36 10.54
CA GLU A 125 8.35 6.02 11.95
C GLU A 125 7.73 4.68 12.32
N ASP A 126 6.69 4.27 11.61
CA ASP A 126 6.02 2.99 11.82
C ASP A 126 5.21 2.56 10.58
N VAL A 127 5.06 1.25 10.39
CA VAL A 127 4.06 0.62 9.49
C VAL A 127 3.51 -0.61 10.18
N ARG A 128 2.19 -0.67 10.34
CA ARG A 128 1.51 -1.78 11.02
C ARG A 128 0.07 -1.95 10.61
N THR A 129 -0.42 -3.16 10.76
CA THR A 129 -1.84 -3.51 10.66
C THR A 129 -2.63 -3.09 11.90
N ARG A 130 -3.84 -2.60 11.68
CA ARG A 130 -4.84 -2.24 12.71
C ARG A 130 -5.98 -3.27 12.75
N ARG A 131 -5.76 -4.40 13.43
CA ARG A 131 -6.78 -5.45 13.60
C ARG A 131 -8.08 -5.01 14.29
N GLY A 132 -8.05 -3.95 15.09
CA GLY A 132 -9.25 -3.43 15.78
C GLY A 132 -10.14 -2.55 14.90
N ALA A 133 -9.75 -2.28 13.66
CA ALA A 133 -10.61 -1.58 12.70
C ALA A 133 -11.48 -2.61 11.98
N ASP A 134 -12.78 -2.59 12.27
CA ASP A 134 -13.74 -3.41 11.53
C ASP A 134 -14.00 -2.77 10.15
N VAL A 135 -13.60 -3.49 9.11
CA VAL A 135 -13.74 -3.07 7.71
C VAL A 135 -14.62 -4.03 6.90
N ALA A 136 -15.25 -5.02 7.55
CA ALA A 136 -16.05 -6.06 6.89
C ALA A 136 -15.37 -6.67 5.63
N SER A 137 -14.06 -6.90 5.71
CA SER A 137 -13.22 -7.48 4.67
C SER A 137 -12.29 -8.52 5.28
N ASP A 138 -11.86 -9.46 4.45
CA ASP A 138 -10.75 -10.39 4.67
C ASP A 138 -9.39 -9.68 4.79
N HIS A 139 -9.29 -8.43 4.35
CA HIS A 139 -8.15 -7.56 4.58
C HIS A 139 -8.28 -6.75 5.87
N HIS A 140 -7.14 -6.46 6.49
CA HIS A 140 -7.01 -5.57 7.62
C HIS A 140 -6.37 -4.24 7.20
N LEU A 141 -6.80 -3.15 7.82
CA LEU A 141 -6.26 -1.83 7.57
C LEU A 141 -4.76 -1.75 7.90
N VAL A 142 -3.93 -1.36 6.93
CA VAL A 142 -2.50 -1.05 7.12
C VAL A 142 -2.31 0.45 7.28
N VAL A 143 -1.53 0.85 8.29
CA VAL A 143 -1.29 2.26 8.62
C VAL A 143 0.21 2.51 8.68
N ALA A 144 0.64 3.62 8.06
CA ALA A 144 2.00 4.15 8.19
C ALA A 144 1.99 5.48 8.97
N ASN A 145 2.92 5.63 9.91
CA ASN A 145 3.18 6.90 10.60
C ASN A 145 4.37 7.58 9.95
N LEU A 146 4.19 8.81 9.48
CA LEU A 146 5.22 9.59 8.80
C LEU A 146 5.51 10.91 9.52
N LYS A 147 6.77 11.17 9.83
CA LYS A 147 7.28 12.45 10.33
C LYS A 147 7.81 13.32 9.20
N LEU A 148 6.99 14.27 8.78
CA LEU A 148 7.31 15.23 7.74
C LEU A 148 7.81 16.55 8.35
N ARG A 149 9.02 16.99 7.97
CA ARG A 149 9.58 18.30 8.37
C ARG A 149 9.26 19.35 7.30
N ASN A 150 8.87 20.55 7.70
CA ASN A 150 8.60 21.71 6.83
C ASN A 150 7.47 21.52 5.80
N TRP A 151 6.50 20.66 6.10
CA TRP A 151 5.25 20.62 5.35
C TRP A 151 4.26 21.56 6.03
N THR A 152 3.75 22.55 5.30
CA THR A 152 2.53 23.26 5.70
C THR A 152 1.48 22.20 5.98
N ALA A 153 0.87 22.26 7.17
CA ALA A 153 -0.11 21.28 7.58
C ALA A 153 -1.12 21.06 6.45
N LEU A 154 -1.13 19.85 5.88
CA LEU A 154 -2.25 19.39 5.06
C LEU A 154 -3.50 19.68 5.89
N GLN A 155 -4.45 20.39 5.30
CA GLN A 155 -5.72 20.72 5.93
C GLN A 155 -6.24 19.45 6.61
N ARG A 156 -6.37 19.47 7.95
CA ARG A 156 -6.92 18.32 8.65
C ARG A 156 -8.31 18.11 8.08
N PHE A 157 -8.52 16.97 7.42
CA PHE A 157 -9.86 16.59 6.98
C PHE A 157 -10.76 16.55 8.20
N ASN A 158 -11.88 17.25 8.14
CA ASN A 158 -12.83 17.25 9.23
C ASN A 158 -13.53 15.88 9.25
N THR A 159 -13.04 14.97 10.08
CA THR A 159 -13.60 13.62 10.22
C THR A 159 -14.99 13.60 10.85
N ALA A 160 -15.49 14.74 11.36
CA ALA A 160 -16.87 14.84 11.82
C ALA A 160 -17.87 14.57 10.68
N PHE A 161 -17.53 14.91 9.43
CA PHE A 161 -18.39 14.62 8.27
C PHE A 161 -18.52 13.12 7.97
N LEU A 162 -17.60 12.27 8.44
CA LEU A 162 -17.75 10.81 8.31
C LEU A 162 -18.77 10.23 9.30
N ARG A 163 -19.22 11.01 10.29
CA ARG A 163 -20.33 10.65 11.18
C ARG A 163 -21.68 11.00 10.58
N ASP A 164 -21.70 11.86 9.57
CA ASP A 164 -22.90 12.17 8.80
C ASP A 164 -23.21 10.98 7.87
N THR A 165 -24.43 10.47 7.97
CA THR A 165 -24.81 9.22 7.30
C THR A 165 -24.90 9.40 5.78
N ASP A 166 -25.29 10.58 5.31
CA ASP A 166 -25.42 10.88 3.89
C ASP A 166 -24.05 11.06 3.25
N LYS A 167 -23.15 11.78 3.92
CA LYS A 167 -21.75 11.88 3.49
C LYS A 167 -21.03 10.53 3.53
N LEU A 168 -21.31 9.69 4.52
CA LEU A 168 -20.79 8.32 4.57
C LEU A 168 -21.30 7.49 3.39
N ASN A 169 -22.57 7.64 3.00
CA ASN A 169 -23.15 6.94 1.86
C ASN A 169 -22.61 7.44 0.52
N GLU A 170 -22.45 8.76 0.34
CA GLU A 170 -21.77 9.34 -0.82
C GLU A 170 -20.34 8.79 -0.96
N PHE A 171 -19.61 8.74 0.15
CA PHE A 171 -18.26 8.19 0.20
C PHE A 171 -18.23 6.70 -0.17
N LYS A 172 -19.15 5.90 0.36
CA LYS A 172 -19.31 4.48 -0.01
C LYS A 172 -19.64 4.29 -1.49
N ILE A 173 -20.52 5.12 -2.06
CA ILE A 173 -20.86 5.07 -3.50
C ILE A 173 -19.64 5.42 -4.35
N ALA A 174 -18.89 6.45 -3.97
CA ALA A 174 -17.66 6.82 -4.67
C ALA A 174 -16.62 5.69 -4.60
N LEU A 175 -16.40 5.10 -3.43
CA LEU A 175 -15.53 3.93 -3.25
C LEU A 175 -15.96 2.73 -4.12
N ASN A 176 -17.24 2.37 -4.11
CA ASN A 176 -17.77 1.26 -4.90
C ASN A 176 -17.61 1.48 -6.42
N LYS A 177 -17.62 2.73 -6.89
CA LYS A 177 -17.33 3.05 -8.30
C LYS A 177 -15.86 2.84 -8.66
N LEU A 178 -14.94 3.10 -7.73
CA LEU A 178 -13.50 2.83 -7.90
C LEU A 178 -13.23 1.34 -7.88
N ASP A 179 -13.87 0.59 -6.99
CA ASP A 179 -13.76 -0.86 -6.87
C ASP A 179 -14.23 -1.57 -8.17
N LYS A 180 -15.28 -1.07 -8.81
CA LYS A 180 -15.70 -1.57 -10.15
C LYS A 180 -14.71 -1.25 -11.28
N GLN A 181 -13.87 -0.23 -11.15
CA GLN A 181 -12.73 0.01 -12.07
C GLN A 181 -11.50 -0.84 -11.72
N GLN A 182 -11.45 -1.42 -10.51
CA GLN A 182 -10.33 -2.18 -9.94
C GLN A 182 -10.13 -3.55 -10.57
N TYR A 183 -11.20 -4.18 -11.09
CA TYR A 183 -11.17 -5.48 -11.80
C TYR A 183 -10.38 -5.49 -13.12
N LYS A 184 -9.68 -4.40 -13.48
CA LYS A 184 -8.82 -4.29 -14.68
C LYS A 184 -7.36 -3.92 -14.36
N GLY A 185 -6.79 -4.35 -13.22
CA GLY A 185 -5.38 -4.09 -12.91
C GLY A 185 -5.04 -2.59 -12.83
N SER A 186 -5.90 -1.82 -12.17
CA SER A 186 -5.82 -0.37 -12.18
C SER A 186 -4.81 0.18 -11.17
N ILE A 187 -3.94 1.07 -11.62
CA ILE A 187 -3.14 1.96 -10.77
C ILE A 187 -3.82 3.33 -10.79
N GLN A 188 -4.28 3.82 -9.64
CA GLN A 188 -4.99 5.10 -9.54
C GLN A 188 -4.20 6.14 -8.73
N PRO A 189 -4.20 7.43 -9.15
CA PRO A 189 -3.77 8.52 -8.27
C PRO A 189 -4.86 8.74 -7.20
N SER A 190 -4.76 8.00 -6.09
CA SER A 190 -5.79 7.96 -5.05
C SER A 190 -6.02 9.30 -4.34
N PHE A 191 -5.05 10.22 -4.39
CA PHE A 191 -5.12 11.47 -3.62
C PHE A 191 -6.13 12.48 -4.18
N GLU A 192 -6.33 12.57 -5.49
CA GLU A 192 -7.30 13.51 -6.10
C GLU A 192 -8.77 13.11 -5.86
N ILE A 193 -9.05 11.81 -5.81
CA ILE A 193 -10.42 11.32 -5.72
C ILE A 193 -10.96 11.45 -4.28
N LEU A 194 -10.14 11.12 -3.28
CA LEU A 194 -10.51 11.20 -1.86
C LEU A 194 -10.58 12.64 -1.33
N THR A 195 -9.75 13.55 -1.87
CA THR A 195 -9.80 14.97 -1.48
C THR A 195 -11.06 15.67 -1.99
N ASN A 196 -11.56 15.31 -3.17
CA ASN A 196 -12.75 15.93 -3.75
C ASN A 196 -14.05 15.53 -3.03
N SER A 197 -14.15 14.31 -2.48
CA SER A 197 -15.36 13.86 -1.75
C SER A 197 -15.44 14.37 -0.31
N MET A 198 -14.30 14.58 0.35
CA MET A 198 -14.26 15.08 1.73
C MET A 198 -14.27 16.61 1.85
N ASN A 199 -14.06 17.33 0.74
CA ASN A 199 -14.00 18.80 0.72
C ASN A 199 -15.09 19.46 -0.14
N SER A 200 -15.99 18.70 -0.78
CA SER A 200 -17.13 19.29 -1.50
C SER A 200 -18.15 19.84 -0.50
N ARG A 201 -18.40 21.15 -0.60
CA ARG A 201 -19.54 21.81 0.06
C ARG A 201 -20.84 21.37 -0.57
#